data_AF-A0A3D2SMM2-F1
#
_entry.id   AF-A0A3D2SMM2-F1
#
_cell.length_a   1.000
_cell.length_b   1.000
_cell.length_c   1.000
_cell.angle_alpha   90.00
_cell.angle_beta   90.00
_cell.angle_gamma   90.00
#
_symmetry.space_group_name_H-M   'P 1'
#
loop_
_entity.id
_entity.type
_entity.pdbx_description
1 polymer ?
#
loop_
_entity_poly.entity_id
_entity_poly.type
_entity_poly.pdbx_seq_one_letter_code
_entity_poly.pdbx_strand_id
1 'polypeptide(L)'
;MEQLSPSDLKAILHSKRANLYYLEHCRVMQKDGRVLYLTEAKNENQYWNIPIANTTVILLGTGTSITQAAMRMLASAGVLVGFTGGGGTPLFMGSEIEWMMPQSEYRPTEYMQGWMSFWFDDAKRLDVAKQFQFARIEFIRKIWAKDKDLKDEGFCLDDADIEQALTGFEKKIPYQTKVGDLLLAEAQTTKQLYKIAATRCKLSFERNPEQGDLANDFLNHGNYLAYGLAATTLWVLGISHSFAVMHGKTRRGALVFDVADLIKDAVVLPWAFICAKEGMSEQEFRQQLLQKFTEYRCLDWMFEQVKLQACRNFPNLESE
;
A
#
# COMPACT_ATOMS: atom_id res chain seq x y z
N MET A 1 -22.44 -19.79 13.61
CA MET A 1 -21.76 -19.15 12.47
C MET A 1 -22.22 -17.70 12.49
N GLU A 2 -21.33 -16.78 12.81
CA GLU A 2 -21.62 -15.34 12.74
C GLU A 2 -22.05 -14.98 11.32
N GLN A 3 -23.15 -14.24 11.18
CA GLN A 3 -23.64 -13.76 9.89
C GLN A 3 -22.84 -12.52 9.50
N LEU A 4 -21.99 -12.65 8.48
CA LEU A 4 -21.21 -11.52 7.94
C LEU A 4 -22.15 -10.48 7.33
N SER A 5 -21.92 -9.20 7.63
CA SER A 5 -22.69 -8.10 7.04
C SER A 5 -22.43 -7.97 5.51
N PRO A 6 -23.36 -7.41 4.72
CA PRO A 6 -23.12 -7.16 3.29
C PRO A 6 -21.91 -6.25 2.99
N SER A 7 -21.56 -5.33 3.91
CA SER A 7 -20.36 -4.48 3.78
C SER A 7 -19.08 -5.28 4.04
N ASP A 8 -19.10 -6.20 5.01
CA ASP A 8 -17.98 -7.13 5.24
C ASP A 8 -17.76 -8.06 4.06
N LEU A 9 -18.83 -8.57 3.45
CA LEU A 9 -18.75 -9.37 2.22
C LEU A 9 -18.12 -8.57 1.07
N LYS A 10 -18.46 -7.28 0.91
CA LYS A 10 -17.81 -6.41 -0.09
C LYS A 10 -16.33 -6.20 0.21
N ALA A 11 -15.95 -5.96 1.46
CA ALA A 11 -14.56 -5.80 1.85
C ALA A 11 -13.76 -7.09 1.58
N ILE A 12 -14.30 -8.26 1.94
CA ILE A 12 -13.72 -9.57 1.65
C ILE A 12 -13.59 -9.80 0.14
N LEU A 13 -14.61 -9.48 -0.65
CA LEU A 13 -14.56 -9.63 -2.11
C LEU A 13 -13.50 -8.72 -2.74
N HIS A 14 -13.39 -7.48 -2.28
CA HIS A 14 -12.34 -6.56 -2.73
C HIS A 14 -10.95 -7.02 -2.31
N SER A 15 -10.81 -7.60 -1.11
CA SER A 15 -9.52 -8.06 -0.60
C SER A 15 -8.98 -9.29 -1.32
N LYS A 16 -9.84 -10.07 -1.99
CA LYS A 16 -9.43 -11.20 -2.84
C LYS A 16 -9.06 -10.82 -4.28
N ARG A 17 -9.19 -9.56 -4.67
CA ARG A 17 -8.74 -9.10 -6.00
C ARG A 17 -7.22 -9.18 -6.08
N ALA A 18 -6.73 -9.84 -7.13
CA ALA A 18 -5.29 -10.09 -7.29
C ALA A 18 -4.59 -9.06 -8.18
N ASN A 19 -5.34 -8.33 -9.01
CA ASN A 19 -4.72 -7.51 -10.06
C ASN A 19 -4.57 -6.05 -9.63
N LEU A 20 -3.37 -5.52 -9.82
CA LEU A 20 -3.07 -4.10 -9.77
C LEU A 20 -2.21 -3.77 -10.99
N TYR A 21 -2.61 -2.76 -11.75
CA TYR A 21 -1.91 -2.38 -12.97
C TYR A 21 -1.09 -1.12 -12.74
N TYR A 22 0.18 -1.14 -13.16
CA TYR A 22 0.96 0.07 -13.42
C TYR A 22 1.16 0.16 -14.93
N LEU A 23 0.65 1.22 -15.54
CA LEU A 23 0.61 1.39 -16.99
C LEU A 23 1.39 2.64 -17.39
N GLU A 24 2.17 2.53 -18.46
CA GLU A 24 2.85 3.62 -19.13
C GLU A 24 2.68 3.50 -20.64
N HIS A 25 2.82 4.61 -21.36
CA HIS A 25 2.82 4.68 -22.83
C HIS A 25 1.64 3.95 -23.50
N CYS A 26 0.45 4.09 -22.92
CA CYS A 26 -0.75 3.41 -23.42
C CYS A 26 -2.03 4.22 -23.26
N ARG A 27 -3.06 3.82 -23.98
CA ARG A 27 -4.40 4.43 -23.93
C ARG A 27 -5.40 3.46 -23.33
N VAL A 28 -5.93 3.77 -22.15
CA VAL A 28 -6.99 2.99 -21.48
C VAL A 28 -8.35 3.42 -22.03
N MET A 29 -9.11 2.47 -22.56
CA MET A 29 -10.39 2.76 -23.22
C MET A 29 -11.39 1.62 -23.07
N GLN A 30 -12.67 1.96 -23.26
CA GLN A 30 -13.72 0.97 -23.43
C GLN A 30 -13.79 0.54 -24.90
N LYS A 31 -13.79 -0.77 -25.15
CA LYS A 31 -14.06 -1.36 -26.47
C LYS A 31 -14.82 -2.67 -26.29
N ASP A 32 -15.88 -2.87 -27.07
CA ASP A 32 -16.71 -4.08 -27.05
C ASP A 32 -17.20 -4.47 -25.64
N GLY A 33 -17.66 -3.49 -24.86
CA GLY A 33 -18.14 -3.71 -23.49
C GLY A 33 -17.05 -4.11 -22.48
N ARG A 34 -15.77 -4.01 -22.82
CA ARG A 34 -14.63 -4.32 -21.95
C ARG A 34 -13.74 -3.09 -21.77
N VAL A 35 -13.02 -3.05 -20.66
CA VAL A 35 -11.93 -2.09 -20.45
C VAL A 35 -10.64 -2.75 -20.91
N LEU A 36 -9.87 -2.05 -21.73
CA LEU A 36 -8.57 -2.51 -22.22
C LEU A 36 -7.56 -1.35 -22.24
N TYR A 37 -6.28 -1.68 -22.36
CA TYR A 37 -5.25 -0.69 -22.71
C TYR A 37 -4.63 -1.01 -24.07
N LEU A 38 -4.38 0.05 -24.83
CA LEU A 38 -3.79 0.01 -26.16
C LEU A 38 -2.35 0.53 -26.08
N THR A 39 -1.38 -0.29 -26.46
CA THR A 39 0.00 0.14 -26.71
C THR A 39 0.23 0.31 -28.21
N GLU A 40 0.74 1.47 -28.60
CA GLU A 40 1.06 1.76 -30.00
C GLU A 40 2.44 1.18 -30.33
N ALA A 41 2.51 0.37 -31.37
CA ALA A 41 3.77 -0.16 -31.91
C ALA A 41 3.89 0.17 -33.39
N LYS A 42 5.12 0.16 -33.92
CA LYS A 42 5.41 0.53 -35.31
C LYS A 42 4.64 -0.28 -36.35
N ASN A 43 4.29 -1.53 -36.03
CA ASN A 43 3.69 -2.47 -36.98
C ASN A 43 2.20 -2.69 -36.70
N GLU A 44 1.85 -3.11 -35.46
CA GLU A 44 0.47 -3.42 -35.12
C GLU A 44 0.15 -2.99 -33.69
N ASN A 45 -1.03 -2.40 -33.51
CA ASN A 45 -1.57 -1.99 -32.23
C ASN A 45 -1.86 -3.22 -31.35
N GLN A 46 -1.36 -3.22 -30.12
CA GLN A 46 -1.61 -4.30 -29.18
C GLN A 46 -2.69 -3.91 -28.17
N TYR A 47 -3.70 -4.77 -28.03
CA TYR A 47 -4.84 -4.57 -27.14
C TYR A 47 -4.79 -5.57 -26.00
N TRP A 48 -4.80 -5.07 -24.76
CA TRP A 48 -4.67 -5.89 -23.56
C TRP A 48 -5.89 -5.70 -22.66
N ASN A 49 -6.59 -6.79 -22.37
CA ASN A 49 -7.81 -6.75 -21.57
C ASN A 49 -7.53 -6.47 -20.08
N ILE A 50 -8.34 -5.63 -19.45
CA ILE A 50 -8.32 -5.38 -18.00
C ILE A 50 -9.56 -6.06 -17.38
N PRO A 51 -9.41 -7.14 -16.61
CA PRO A 51 -10.51 -7.84 -15.95
C PRO A 51 -10.95 -7.06 -14.70
N ILE A 52 -11.75 -6.01 -14.89
CA ILE A 52 -12.12 -5.02 -13.87
C ILE A 52 -12.70 -5.61 -12.56
N ALA A 53 -13.32 -6.79 -12.61
CA ALA A 53 -13.85 -7.47 -11.42
C ALA A 53 -12.76 -8.03 -10.49
N ASN A 54 -11.58 -8.35 -11.05
CA ASN A 54 -10.42 -8.85 -10.30
C ASN A 54 -9.32 -7.76 -10.14
N THR A 55 -9.59 -6.52 -10.54
CA THR A 55 -8.65 -5.40 -10.45
C THR A 55 -8.96 -4.52 -9.26
N THR A 56 -7.96 -4.21 -8.46
CA THR A 56 -8.08 -3.34 -7.29
C THR A 56 -7.81 -1.89 -7.67
N VAL A 57 -6.68 -1.64 -8.33
CA VAL A 57 -6.20 -0.30 -8.70
C VAL A 57 -5.55 -0.32 -10.08
N ILE A 58 -5.68 0.80 -10.80
CA ILE A 58 -4.89 1.12 -11.98
C ILE A 58 -4.10 2.40 -11.71
N LEU A 59 -2.78 2.33 -11.80
CA LEU A 59 -1.85 3.45 -11.77
C LEU A 59 -1.48 3.82 -13.20
N LEU A 60 -1.68 5.10 -13.54
CA LEU A 60 -1.44 5.68 -14.85
C LEU A 60 -0.21 6.59 -14.74
N GLY A 61 0.93 6.08 -15.21
CA GLY A 61 2.21 6.78 -15.24
C GLY A 61 2.45 7.52 -16.55
N THR A 62 3.71 7.60 -16.97
CA THR A 62 4.15 8.41 -18.12
C THR A 62 3.45 8.03 -19.42
N GLY A 63 3.02 9.04 -20.19
CA GLY A 63 2.48 8.81 -21.54
C GLY A 63 1.15 8.04 -21.57
N THR A 64 0.39 8.10 -20.48
CA THR A 64 -0.93 7.44 -20.41
C THR A 64 -2.08 8.39 -20.73
N SER A 65 -3.19 7.82 -21.16
CA SER A 65 -4.49 8.50 -21.19
C SER A 65 -5.62 7.52 -20.88
N ILE A 66 -6.75 8.05 -20.42
CA ILE A 66 -7.94 7.24 -20.12
C ILE A 66 -9.20 7.95 -20.62
N THR A 67 -10.13 7.20 -21.20
CA THR A 67 -11.41 7.76 -21.65
C THR A 67 -12.45 7.78 -20.54
N GLN A 68 -13.40 8.73 -20.61
CA GLN A 68 -14.53 8.79 -19.68
C GLN A 68 -15.33 7.47 -19.64
N ALA A 69 -15.48 6.81 -20.78
CA ALA A 69 -16.20 5.54 -20.88
C ALA A 69 -15.52 4.41 -20.10
N ALA A 70 -14.18 4.37 -20.12
CA ALA A 70 -13.41 3.45 -19.29
C ALA A 70 -13.57 3.78 -17.80
N MET A 71 -13.46 5.07 -17.42
CA MET A 71 -13.68 5.51 -16.04
C MET A 71 -15.05 5.10 -15.49
N ARG A 72 -16.12 5.20 -16.31
CA ARG A 72 -17.47 4.78 -15.90
C ARG A 72 -17.51 3.28 -15.55
N MET A 73 -16.92 2.43 -16.39
CA MET A 73 -16.87 0.98 -16.13
C MET A 73 -16.02 0.64 -14.91
N LEU A 74 -14.84 1.25 -14.78
CA LEU A 74 -13.96 1.05 -13.64
C LEU A 74 -14.61 1.47 -12.33
N ALA A 75 -15.29 2.63 -12.32
CA ALA A 75 -16.01 3.11 -11.16
C ALA A 75 -17.15 2.17 -10.74
N SER A 76 -17.94 1.64 -11.70
CA SER A 76 -18.99 0.66 -11.40
C SER A 76 -18.47 -0.67 -10.84
N ALA A 77 -17.21 -0.99 -11.10
CA ALA A 77 -16.53 -2.17 -10.55
C ALA A 77 -15.74 -1.85 -9.27
N GLY A 78 -15.78 -0.61 -8.77
CA GLY A 78 -15.03 -0.21 -7.58
C GLY A 78 -13.51 -0.23 -7.77
N VAL A 79 -13.02 -0.03 -9.00
CA VAL A 79 -11.58 0.07 -9.30
C VAL A 79 -11.13 1.52 -9.11
N LEU A 80 -10.11 1.74 -8.29
CA LEU A 80 -9.50 3.07 -8.15
C LEU A 80 -8.56 3.33 -9.33
N VAL A 81 -8.53 4.57 -9.79
CA VAL A 81 -7.56 5.03 -10.79
C VAL A 81 -6.70 6.12 -10.16
N GLY A 82 -5.39 5.95 -10.21
CA GLY A 82 -4.42 6.93 -9.72
C GLY A 82 -3.53 7.42 -10.85
N PHE A 83 -3.39 8.73 -11.03
CA PHE A 83 -2.35 9.29 -11.90
C PHE A 83 -1.06 9.46 -11.09
N THR A 84 0.08 9.08 -11.66
CA THR A 84 1.39 9.08 -10.98
C THR A 84 2.45 9.74 -11.86
N GLY A 85 3.60 10.10 -11.31
CA GLY A 85 4.78 10.37 -12.12
C GLY A 85 5.35 9.09 -12.74
N GLY A 86 6.38 9.24 -13.57
CA GLY A 86 7.09 8.13 -14.21
C GLY A 86 8.08 7.45 -13.28
N GLY A 87 8.27 6.13 -13.42
CA GLY A 87 9.30 5.39 -12.65
C GLY A 87 9.11 5.46 -11.13
N GLY A 88 7.87 5.60 -10.64
CA GLY A 88 7.60 5.75 -9.19
C GLY A 88 8.06 7.10 -8.61
N THR A 89 8.11 8.15 -9.43
CA THR A 89 8.35 9.53 -8.98
C THR A 89 7.04 10.31 -8.76
N PRO A 90 7.03 11.39 -7.95
CA PRO A 90 5.83 12.16 -7.67
C PRO A 90 5.19 12.79 -8.92
N LEU A 91 3.86 12.96 -8.92
CA LEU A 91 3.09 13.60 -9.99
C LEU A 91 3.25 15.14 -10.06
N PHE A 92 3.93 15.76 -9.08
CA PHE A 92 4.11 17.22 -8.92
C PHE A 92 2.83 18.07 -8.73
N MET A 93 1.63 17.47 -8.69
CA MET A 93 0.36 18.17 -8.40
C MET A 93 0.09 18.44 -6.90
N GLY A 94 1.14 18.51 -6.09
CA GLY A 94 1.04 18.57 -4.62
C GLY A 94 0.63 17.24 -3.95
N SER A 95 0.58 16.16 -4.73
CA SER A 95 0.39 14.77 -4.31
C SER A 95 1.35 13.85 -5.08
N GLU A 96 1.68 12.69 -4.51
CA GLU A 96 2.45 11.67 -5.26
C GLU A 96 1.58 10.93 -6.27
N ILE A 97 0.32 10.71 -5.90
CA ILE A 97 -0.71 10.07 -6.72
C ILE A 97 -1.99 10.89 -6.58
N GLU A 98 -2.58 11.27 -7.72
CA GLU A 98 -3.92 11.88 -7.74
C GLU A 98 -4.98 10.80 -7.97
N TRP A 99 -5.85 10.61 -6.98
CA TRP A 99 -6.79 9.50 -6.94
C TRP A 99 -8.17 9.88 -7.48
N MET A 100 -8.60 9.23 -8.55
CA MET A 100 -9.99 9.21 -9.01
C MET A 100 -10.74 8.05 -8.35
N MET A 101 -11.42 8.34 -7.25
CA MET A 101 -12.17 7.36 -6.47
C MET A 101 -13.62 7.26 -6.94
N PRO A 102 -14.22 6.06 -7.05
CA PRO A 102 -15.63 5.91 -7.38
C PRO A 102 -16.52 6.60 -6.34
N GLN A 103 -17.46 7.46 -6.80
CA GLN A 103 -18.32 8.28 -5.93
C GLN A 103 -19.76 7.78 -5.81
N SER A 104 -20.26 7.03 -6.79
CA SER A 104 -21.65 6.54 -6.81
C SER A 104 -21.83 5.21 -6.07
N GLU A 105 -20.73 4.61 -5.61
CA GLU A 105 -20.72 3.38 -4.81
C GLU A 105 -20.76 3.76 -3.32
N TYR A 106 -21.96 3.86 -2.74
CA TYR A 106 -22.12 4.20 -1.32
C TYR A 106 -21.28 3.30 -0.42
N ARG A 107 -20.58 3.91 0.53
CA ARG A 107 -19.65 3.26 1.46
C ARG A 107 -20.24 3.20 2.87
N PRO A 108 -19.83 2.22 3.69
CA PRO A 108 -20.14 2.20 5.11
C PRO A 108 -19.73 3.52 5.78
N THR A 109 -20.58 4.04 6.66
CA THR A 109 -20.35 5.33 7.33
C THR A 109 -19.77 5.15 8.72
N GLU A 110 -19.96 3.98 9.33
CA GLU A 110 -19.54 3.63 10.69
C GLU A 110 -18.02 3.80 10.89
N TYR A 111 -17.21 3.41 9.91
CA TYR A 111 -15.76 3.52 10.02
C TYR A 111 -15.30 4.99 9.96
N MET A 112 -15.91 5.81 9.10
CA MET A 112 -15.60 7.23 9.02
C MET A 112 -16.06 7.98 10.28
N GLN A 113 -17.23 7.65 10.80
CA GLN A 113 -17.72 8.18 12.09
C GLN A 113 -16.76 7.81 13.23
N GLY A 114 -16.31 6.55 13.25
CA GLY A 114 -15.33 6.04 14.20
C GLY A 114 -14.00 6.76 14.11
N TRP A 115 -13.49 6.97 12.88
CA TRP A 115 -12.28 7.75 12.64
C TRP A 115 -12.40 9.16 13.21
N MET A 116 -13.52 9.84 12.93
CA MET A 116 -13.75 11.22 13.39
C MET A 116 -13.95 11.33 14.90
N SER A 117 -14.40 10.25 15.57
CA SER A 117 -14.56 10.23 17.03
C SER A 117 -13.26 10.43 17.81
N PHE A 118 -12.11 10.10 17.20
CA PHE A 118 -10.80 10.26 17.82
C PHE A 118 -9.90 11.26 17.09
N TRP A 119 -10.12 11.50 15.79
CA TRP A 119 -9.13 12.20 14.98
C TRP A 119 -8.86 13.64 15.43
N PHE A 120 -9.81 14.33 16.05
CA PHE A 120 -9.58 15.70 16.52
C PHE A 120 -8.77 15.80 17.83
N ASP A 121 -8.56 14.67 18.52
CA ASP A 121 -7.80 14.58 19.76
C ASP A 121 -6.36 14.12 19.48
N ASP A 122 -5.39 14.98 19.79
CA ASP A 122 -3.97 14.73 19.54
C ASP A 122 -3.44 13.48 20.27
N ALA A 123 -3.91 13.21 21.48
CA ALA A 123 -3.47 12.06 22.26
C ALA A 123 -4.05 10.76 21.70
N LYS A 124 -5.34 10.76 21.31
CA LYS A 124 -5.96 9.59 20.68
C LYS A 124 -5.39 9.32 19.29
N ARG A 125 -5.11 10.36 18.50
CA ARG A 125 -4.41 10.20 17.21
C ARG A 125 -3.03 9.58 17.39
N LEU A 126 -2.25 10.07 18.38
CA LEU A 126 -0.94 9.50 18.68
C LEU A 126 -1.05 8.03 19.09
N ASP A 127 -2.05 7.67 19.90
CA ASP A 127 -2.29 6.28 20.25
C ASP A 127 -2.55 5.42 19.01
N VAL A 128 -3.43 5.84 18.10
CA VAL A 128 -3.67 5.13 16.83
C VAL A 128 -2.38 5.02 15.98
N ALA A 129 -1.58 6.07 15.92
CA ALA A 129 -0.29 6.04 15.21
C ALA A 129 0.67 5.00 15.82
N LYS A 130 0.76 4.90 17.15
CA LYS A 130 1.55 3.86 17.84
C LYS A 130 1.06 2.46 17.49
N GLN A 131 -0.25 2.29 17.38
CA GLN A 131 -0.89 1.00 17.11
C GLN A 131 -0.63 0.53 15.68
N PHE A 132 -0.61 1.46 14.72
CA PHE A 132 -0.11 1.16 13.37
C PHE A 132 1.36 0.74 13.36
N GLN A 133 2.22 1.33 14.20
CA GLN A 133 3.61 0.90 14.29
C GLN A 133 3.77 -0.49 14.95
N PHE A 134 2.96 -0.82 15.96
CA PHE A 134 2.92 -2.19 16.48
C PHE A 134 2.45 -3.19 15.42
N ALA A 135 1.37 -2.88 14.71
CA ALA A 135 0.85 -3.70 13.63
C ALA A 135 1.87 -3.89 12.49
N ARG A 136 2.63 -2.85 12.14
CA ARG A 136 3.74 -2.94 11.18
C ARG A 136 4.80 -3.95 11.64
N ILE A 137 5.26 -3.84 12.89
CA ILE A 137 6.27 -4.78 13.44
C ILE A 137 5.72 -6.20 13.49
N GLU A 138 4.47 -6.37 13.92
CA GLU A 138 3.78 -7.67 13.94
C GLU A 138 3.73 -8.28 12.55
N PHE A 139 3.41 -7.49 11.52
CA PHE A 139 3.33 -7.97 10.16
C PHE A 139 4.70 -8.37 9.60
N ILE A 140 5.76 -7.59 9.87
CA ILE A 140 7.14 -7.97 9.53
C ILE A 140 7.48 -9.34 10.13
N ARG A 141 7.24 -9.51 11.45
CA ARG A 141 7.48 -10.78 12.14
C ARG A 141 6.66 -11.91 11.53
N LYS A 142 5.38 -11.71 11.30
CA LYS A 142 4.49 -12.73 10.72
C LYS A 142 4.97 -13.22 9.35
N ILE A 143 5.38 -12.29 8.47
CA ILE A 143 5.81 -12.63 7.12
C ILE A 143 7.20 -13.28 7.14
N TRP A 144 8.19 -12.67 7.81
CA TRP A 144 9.57 -13.17 7.82
C TRP A 144 9.69 -14.48 8.61
N ALA A 145 8.79 -14.77 9.55
CA ALA A 145 8.70 -16.08 10.21
C ALA A 145 8.19 -17.18 9.29
N LYS A 146 7.36 -16.86 8.29
CA LYS A 146 6.62 -17.85 7.49
C LYS A 146 7.21 -18.07 6.10
N ASP A 147 7.63 -17.00 5.43
CA ASP A 147 8.08 -17.08 4.04
C ASP A 147 9.46 -17.74 3.96
N LYS A 148 9.56 -18.78 3.13
CA LYS A 148 10.77 -19.57 2.97
C LYS A 148 11.80 -18.83 2.11
N ASP A 149 11.36 -18.18 1.04
CA ASP A 149 12.25 -17.48 0.11
C ASP A 149 12.99 -16.34 0.82
N LEU A 150 12.29 -15.60 1.70
CA LEU A 150 12.89 -14.56 2.54
C LEU A 150 13.95 -15.13 3.49
N LYS A 151 13.70 -16.29 4.10
CA LYS A 151 14.68 -16.95 4.97
C LYS A 151 15.91 -17.43 4.21
N ASP A 152 15.69 -18.00 3.02
CA ASP A 152 16.77 -18.46 2.15
C ASP A 152 17.64 -17.26 1.68
N GLU A 153 17.05 -16.07 1.58
CA GLU A 153 17.75 -14.79 1.34
C GLU A 153 18.30 -14.10 2.60
N GLY A 154 18.21 -14.75 3.77
CA GLY A 154 18.83 -14.30 5.02
C GLY A 154 18.03 -13.26 5.82
N PHE A 155 16.72 -13.18 5.60
CA PHE A 155 15.79 -12.39 6.43
C PHE A 155 15.20 -13.25 7.56
N CYS A 156 16.06 -13.69 8.48
CA CYS A 156 15.68 -14.56 9.60
C CYS A 156 15.43 -13.75 10.87
N LEU A 157 14.30 -13.96 11.54
CA LEU A 157 13.96 -13.21 12.76
C LEU A 157 14.91 -13.44 13.94
N ASP A 158 15.58 -14.59 13.96
CA ASP A 158 16.55 -14.96 15.00
C ASP A 158 17.92 -14.29 14.77
N ASP A 159 18.11 -13.57 13.66
CA ASP A 159 19.31 -12.79 13.43
C ASP A 159 19.33 -11.57 14.37
N ALA A 160 20.43 -11.43 15.10
CA ALA A 160 20.57 -10.41 16.16
C ALA A 160 20.36 -8.97 15.65
N ASP A 161 20.72 -8.67 14.39
CA ASP A 161 20.53 -7.35 13.79
C ASP A 161 19.04 -7.04 13.52
N ILE A 162 18.30 -8.02 13.01
CA ILE A 162 16.84 -7.93 12.78
C ILE A 162 16.09 -7.87 14.12
N GLU A 163 16.41 -8.75 15.05
CA GLU A 163 15.79 -8.76 16.38
C GLU A 163 16.02 -7.43 17.09
N GLN A 164 17.26 -6.92 17.08
CA GLN A 164 17.61 -5.64 17.69
C GLN A 164 16.85 -4.47 17.06
N ALA A 165 16.71 -4.44 15.73
CA ALA A 165 15.97 -3.39 15.04
C ALA A 165 14.47 -3.39 15.42
N LEU A 166 13.81 -4.55 15.32
CA LEU A 166 12.37 -4.67 15.56
C LEU A 166 12.02 -4.50 17.04
N THR A 167 12.67 -5.25 17.93
CA THR A 167 12.43 -5.18 19.37
C THR A 167 12.89 -3.83 19.94
N GLY A 168 13.96 -3.25 19.39
CA GLY A 168 14.42 -1.92 19.76
C GLY A 168 13.42 -0.83 19.43
N PHE A 169 12.77 -0.90 18.26
CA PHE A 169 11.71 0.05 17.90
C PHE A 169 10.45 -0.18 18.74
N GLU A 170 10.00 -1.43 18.86
CA GLU A 170 8.82 -1.81 19.65
C GLU A 170 8.88 -1.27 21.09
N LYS A 171 10.03 -1.41 21.76
CA LYS A 171 10.25 -0.90 23.12
C LYS A 171 10.20 0.62 23.21
N LYS A 172 10.51 1.35 22.13
CA LYS A 172 10.49 2.82 22.09
C LYS A 172 9.09 3.38 21.90
N ILE A 173 8.18 2.66 21.22
CA ILE A 173 6.84 3.15 20.85
C ILE A 173 6.04 3.67 22.06
N PRO A 174 5.92 2.95 23.20
CA PRO A 174 5.14 3.41 24.35
C PRO A 174 5.58 4.78 24.89
N TYR A 175 6.89 5.04 24.86
CA TYR A 175 7.49 6.25 25.43
C TYR A 175 7.43 7.47 24.51
N GLN A 176 7.00 7.34 23.26
CA GLN A 176 6.88 8.49 22.36
C GLN A 176 5.69 9.36 22.77
N THR A 177 5.92 10.65 23.00
CA THR A 177 4.87 11.60 23.41
C THR A 177 4.37 12.49 22.28
N LYS A 178 5.06 12.48 21.13
CA LYS A 178 4.71 13.28 19.96
C LYS A 178 4.83 12.43 18.70
N VAL A 179 3.97 12.73 17.72
CA VAL A 179 3.99 12.06 16.41
C VAL A 179 5.34 12.25 15.70
N GLY A 180 5.95 13.44 15.82
CA GLY A 180 7.27 13.71 15.23
C GLY A 180 8.37 12.79 15.78
N ASP A 181 8.37 12.51 17.08
CA ASP A 181 9.36 11.62 17.70
C ASP A 181 9.14 10.17 17.26
N LEU A 182 7.87 9.76 17.12
CA LEU A 182 7.51 8.44 16.59
C LEU A 182 7.95 8.28 15.12
N LEU A 183 7.77 9.31 14.28
CA LEU A 183 8.27 9.34 12.89
C LEU A 183 9.80 9.26 12.83
N LEU A 184 10.51 9.94 13.72
CA LEU A 184 11.98 9.85 13.77
C LEU A 184 12.46 8.44 14.16
N ALA A 185 11.80 7.82 15.15
CA ALA A 185 12.11 6.46 15.57
C ALA A 185 11.79 5.43 14.47
N GLU A 186 10.70 5.64 13.75
CA GLU A 186 10.31 4.86 12.57
C GLU A 186 11.39 4.95 11.49
N ALA A 187 11.77 6.15 11.06
CA ALA A 187 12.75 6.35 10.00
C ALA A 187 14.13 5.77 10.33
N GLN A 188 14.55 5.85 11.61
CA GLN A 188 15.78 5.21 12.09
C GLN A 188 15.73 3.69 11.94
N THR A 189 14.58 3.08 12.24
CA THR A 189 14.37 1.62 12.15
C THR A 189 14.36 1.19 10.69
N THR A 190 13.64 1.90 9.81
CA THR A 190 13.63 1.68 8.36
C THR A 190 15.04 1.75 7.77
N LYS A 191 15.85 2.74 8.18
CA LYS A 191 17.25 2.85 7.75
C LYS A 191 18.11 1.65 8.19
N GLN A 192 17.87 1.10 9.37
CA GLN A 192 18.54 -0.13 9.81
C GLN A 192 18.13 -1.33 8.96
N LEU A 193 16.84 -1.47 8.66
CA LEU A 193 16.33 -2.55 7.80
C LEU A 193 16.90 -2.45 6.38
N TYR A 194 17.01 -1.25 5.79
CA TYR A 194 17.71 -1.06 4.52
C TYR A 194 19.17 -1.51 4.58
N LYS A 195 19.88 -1.19 5.66
CA LYS A 195 21.28 -1.63 5.83
C LYS A 195 21.38 -3.15 5.92
N ILE A 196 20.46 -3.80 6.63
CA ILE A 196 20.40 -5.27 6.73
C ILE A 196 20.14 -5.87 5.35
N ALA A 197 19.11 -5.41 4.63
CA ALA A 197 18.77 -5.89 3.30
C ALA A 197 19.92 -5.70 2.30
N ALA A 198 20.55 -4.52 2.29
CA ALA A 198 21.73 -4.24 1.48
C ALA A 198 22.88 -5.21 1.78
N THR A 199 23.13 -5.50 3.06
CA THR A 199 24.17 -6.44 3.50
C THR A 199 23.87 -7.87 3.04
N ARG A 200 22.64 -8.36 3.26
CA ARG A 200 22.22 -9.72 2.85
C ARG A 200 22.28 -9.89 1.33
N CYS A 201 21.87 -8.85 0.59
CA CYS A 201 21.88 -8.83 -0.88
C CYS A 201 23.22 -8.41 -1.49
N LYS A 202 24.24 -8.09 -0.68
CA LYS A 202 25.58 -7.64 -1.11
C LYS A 202 25.55 -6.39 -2.03
N LEU A 203 24.64 -5.46 -1.74
CA LEU A 203 24.50 -4.19 -2.44
C LEU A 203 25.07 -3.04 -1.59
N SER A 204 25.66 -2.04 -2.24
CA SER A 204 25.97 -0.76 -1.60
C SER A 204 24.76 0.14 -1.74
N PHE A 205 24.13 0.53 -0.63
CA PHE A 205 22.84 1.21 -0.69
C PHE A 205 22.80 2.47 0.18
N GLU A 206 22.33 3.55 -0.42
CA GLU A 206 21.85 4.75 0.26
C GLU A 206 20.47 5.10 -0.32
N ARG A 207 19.49 5.39 0.55
CA ARG A 207 18.13 5.69 0.09
C ARG A 207 18.11 7.06 -0.58
N ASN A 208 17.79 7.09 -1.86
CA ASN A 208 17.59 8.30 -2.65
C ASN A 208 16.36 8.15 -3.55
N PRO A 209 15.24 8.85 -3.24
CA PRO A 209 14.01 8.77 -4.02
C PRO A 209 14.09 9.39 -5.42
N GLU A 210 15.03 10.30 -5.67
CA GLU A 210 15.13 11.06 -6.94
C GLU A 210 16.13 10.47 -7.93
N GLN A 211 17.16 9.80 -7.42
CA GLN A 211 18.22 9.21 -8.22
C GLN A 211 18.60 7.87 -7.61
N GLY A 212 18.21 6.78 -8.29
CA GLY A 212 18.32 5.43 -7.76
C GLY A 212 19.32 4.56 -8.49
N ASP A 213 19.93 3.64 -7.74
CA ASP A 213 20.26 2.32 -8.26
C ASP A 213 18.98 1.47 -8.37
N LEU A 214 19.11 0.25 -8.92
CA LEU A 214 17.96 -0.64 -9.15
C LEU A 214 17.14 -0.91 -7.87
N ALA A 215 17.79 -0.96 -6.70
CA ALA A 215 17.10 -1.13 -5.42
C ALA A 215 16.25 0.09 -5.05
N ASN A 216 16.75 1.31 -5.25
CA ASN A 216 15.97 2.53 -5.06
C ASN A 216 14.76 2.62 -6.00
N ASP A 217 14.94 2.23 -7.27
CA ASP A 217 13.87 2.20 -8.27
C ASP A 217 12.79 1.20 -7.89
N PHE A 218 13.15 0.01 -7.43
CA PHE A 218 12.20 -0.99 -6.94
C PHE A 218 11.52 -0.59 -5.64
N LEU A 219 12.21 0.06 -4.72
CA LEU A 219 11.59 0.63 -3.53
C LEU A 219 10.55 1.70 -3.91
N ASN A 220 10.90 2.60 -4.83
CA ASN A 220 9.97 3.61 -5.35
C ASN A 220 8.76 2.93 -5.98
N HIS A 221 8.97 2.06 -6.97
CA HIS A 221 7.90 1.39 -7.68
C HIS A 221 6.99 0.59 -6.73
N GLY A 222 7.57 -0.22 -5.85
CA GLY A 222 6.82 -1.04 -4.90
C GLY A 222 6.02 -0.23 -3.88
N ASN A 223 6.52 0.95 -3.48
CA ASN A 223 5.77 1.86 -2.63
C ASN A 223 4.49 2.37 -3.30
N TYR A 224 4.52 2.69 -4.60
CA TYR A 224 3.33 3.10 -5.34
C TYR A 224 2.28 2.00 -5.40
N LEU A 225 2.71 0.74 -5.56
CA LEU A 225 1.81 -0.42 -5.49
C LEU A 225 1.18 -0.54 -4.09
N ALA A 226 1.97 -0.37 -3.03
CA ALA A 226 1.47 -0.35 -1.65
C ALA A 226 0.51 0.81 -1.37
N TYR A 227 0.76 2.00 -1.93
CA TYR A 227 -0.15 3.15 -1.86
C TYR A 227 -1.49 2.85 -2.53
N GLY A 228 -1.50 2.09 -3.63
CA GLY A 228 -2.73 1.61 -4.26
C GLY A 228 -3.57 0.72 -3.35
N LEU A 229 -2.95 -0.24 -2.66
CA LEU A 229 -3.65 -1.09 -1.69
C LEU A 229 -4.21 -0.28 -0.51
N ALA A 230 -3.42 0.66 0.01
CA ALA A 230 -3.84 1.55 1.09
C ALA A 230 -5.01 2.46 0.69
N ALA A 231 -4.93 3.09 -0.49
CA ALA A 231 -6.02 3.91 -1.04
C ALA A 231 -7.30 3.09 -1.25
N THR A 232 -7.18 1.85 -1.73
CA THR A 232 -8.33 0.92 -1.83
C THR A 232 -8.95 0.66 -0.48
N THR A 233 -8.13 0.35 0.52
CA THR A 233 -8.59 0.05 1.89
C THR A 233 -9.42 1.20 2.43
N LEU A 234 -8.89 2.42 2.36
CA LEU A 234 -9.55 3.62 2.84
C LEU A 234 -10.84 3.92 2.07
N TRP A 235 -10.82 3.82 0.74
CA TRP A 235 -12.01 4.03 -0.09
C TRP A 235 -13.11 3.00 0.21
N VAL A 236 -12.78 1.71 0.32
CA VAL A 236 -13.77 0.66 0.63
C VAL A 236 -14.40 0.88 2.01
N LEU A 237 -13.61 1.34 3.00
CA LEU A 237 -14.11 1.66 4.34
C LEU A 237 -14.76 3.05 4.43
N GLY A 238 -14.78 3.84 3.35
CA GLY A 238 -15.36 5.19 3.36
C GLY A 238 -14.56 6.23 4.15
N ILE A 239 -13.29 5.95 4.48
CA ILE A 239 -12.42 6.86 5.24
C ILE A 239 -11.68 7.77 4.27
N SER A 240 -11.77 9.08 4.49
CA SER A 240 -11.04 10.06 3.66
C SER A 240 -9.52 9.99 3.88
N HIS A 241 -8.77 10.05 2.78
CA HIS A 241 -7.31 9.99 2.78
C HIS A 241 -6.62 11.15 3.54
N SER A 242 -7.37 12.22 3.86
CA SER A 242 -6.83 13.42 4.50
C SER A 242 -6.64 13.29 6.01
N PHE A 243 -7.21 12.27 6.65
CA PHE A 243 -7.25 12.15 8.11
C PHE A 243 -6.13 11.23 8.64
N ALA A 244 -4.89 11.60 8.31
CA ALA A 244 -3.68 10.90 8.75
C ALA A 244 -3.50 10.97 10.26
N VAL A 245 -2.90 9.92 10.81
CA VAL A 245 -2.56 9.81 12.24
C VAL A 245 -1.08 10.06 12.48
N MET A 246 -0.24 9.88 11.45
CA MET A 246 1.21 9.97 11.56
C MET A 246 1.84 10.92 10.53
N HIS A 247 1.76 10.61 9.24
CA HIS A 247 2.30 11.47 8.18
C HIS A 247 1.55 12.80 8.16
N GLY A 248 2.30 13.90 8.23
CA GLY A 248 1.83 15.18 8.73
C GLY A 248 0.59 15.79 8.05
N LYS A 249 -0.02 16.75 8.75
CA LYS A 249 -1.27 17.44 8.36
C LYS A 249 -1.20 18.22 7.03
N THR A 250 -0.01 18.48 6.51
CA THR A 250 0.20 19.31 5.31
C THR A 250 0.37 18.49 4.03
N ARG A 251 0.59 17.18 4.12
CA ARG A 251 0.69 16.31 2.94
C ARG A 251 -0.71 15.83 2.56
N ARG A 252 -1.15 16.15 1.34
CA ARG A 252 -2.45 15.68 0.83
C ARG A 252 -2.47 14.15 0.76
N GLY A 253 -3.55 13.55 1.25
CA GLY A 253 -3.71 12.10 1.23
C GLY A 253 -2.77 11.35 2.19
N ALA A 254 -2.24 12.01 3.22
CA ALA A 254 -1.23 11.45 4.12
C ALA A 254 -1.61 10.10 4.77
N LEU A 255 -2.90 9.81 4.96
CA LEU A 255 -3.36 8.55 5.56
C LEU A 255 -3.05 7.33 4.66
N VAL A 256 -2.94 7.53 3.34
CA VAL A 256 -2.52 6.46 2.41
C VAL A 256 -1.12 5.97 2.77
N PHE A 257 -0.22 6.86 3.19
CA PHE A 257 1.14 6.50 3.59
C PHE A 257 1.15 5.77 4.93
N ASP A 258 0.38 6.27 5.91
CA ASP A 258 0.23 5.62 7.23
C ASP A 258 -0.24 4.16 7.08
N VAL A 259 -1.22 3.91 6.21
CA VAL A 259 -1.74 2.56 5.98
C VAL A 259 -0.78 1.71 5.13
N ALA A 260 -0.09 2.30 4.15
CA ALA A 260 0.89 1.57 3.34
C ALA A 260 2.09 1.09 4.17
N ASP A 261 2.50 1.86 5.17
CA ASP A 261 3.60 1.50 6.08
C ASP A 261 3.32 0.23 6.90
N LEU A 262 2.05 -0.20 7.02
CA LEU A 262 1.71 -1.48 7.64
C LEU A 262 2.36 -2.68 6.94
N ILE A 263 2.71 -2.55 5.65
CA ILE A 263 3.25 -3.66 4.84
C ILE A 263 4.60 -3.38 4.18
N LYS A 264 5.00 -2.11 4.03
CA LYS A 264 6.12 -1.73 3.15
C LYS A 264 7.41 -2.44 3.53
N ASP A 265 7.80 -2.42 4.80
CA ASP A 265 9.06 -3.08 5.19
C ASP A 265 8.97 -4.58 5.32
N ALA A 266 7.77 -5.11 5.52
CA ALA A 266 7.56 -6.56 5.55
C ALA A 266 7.70 -7.18 4.16
N VAL A 267 7.32 -6.44 3.11
CA VAL A 267 7.15 -6.99 1.76
C VAL A 267 7.94 -6.20 0.71
N VAL A 268 7.66 -4.91 0.54
CA VAL A 268 8.32 -4.09 -0.51
C VAL A 268 9.82 -4.05 -0.30
N LEU A 269 10.26 -3.79 0.94
CA LEU A 269 11.67 -3.65 1.27
C LEU A 269 12.47 -4.92 0.91
N PRO A 270 12.22 -6.11 1.46
CA PRO A 270 13.07 -7.26 1.16
C PRO A 270 13.05 -7.61 -0.33
N TRP A 271 11.87 -7.63 -0.97
CA TRP A 271 11.76 -8.00 -2.38
C TRP A 271 12.41 -6.98 -3.32
N ALA A 272 12.44 -5.69 -2.98
CA ALA A 272 13.17 -4.70 -3.77
C ALA A 272 14.68 -5.01 -3.81
N PHE A 273 15.28 -5.41 -2.69
CA PHE A 273 16.70 -5.75 -2.65
C PHE A 273 17.00 -7.11 -3.30
N ILE A 274 16.14 -8.11 -3.09
CA ILE A 274 16.29 -9.45 -3.68
C ILE A 274 16.20 -9.35 -5.21
N CYS A 275 15.16 -8.71 -5.75
CA CYS A 275 15.00 -8.54 -7.19
C CYS A 275 16.14 -7.68 -7.79
N ALA A 276 16.62 -6.68 -7.07
CA ALA A 276 17.74 -5.86 -7.52
C ALA A 276 19.06 -6.64 -7.59
N LYS A 277 19.34 -7.50 -6.59
CA LYS A 277 20.48 -8.44 -6.58
C LYS A 277 20.42 -9.39 -7.77
N GLU A 278 19.22 -9.84 -8.15
CA GLU A 278 19.01 -10.74 -9.28
C GLU A 278 19.01 -10.03 -10.65
N GLY A 279 19.06 -8.70 -10.68
CA GLY A 279 19.06 -7.92 -11.92
C GLY A 279 17.74 -8.02 -12.69
N MET A 280 16.63 -8.23 -11.99
CA MET A 280 15.30 -8.30 -12.61
C MET A 280 14.95 -6.99 -13.32
N SER A 281 14.03 -7.07 -14.28
CA SER A 281 13.34 -5.91 -14.83
C SER A 281 12.25 -5.39 -13.89
N GLU A 282 11.83 -4.14 -14.07
CA GLU A 282 10.71 -3.55 -13.32
C GLU A 282 9.40 -4.34 -13.48
N GLN A 283 9.17 -4.92 -14.66
CA GLN A 283 8.00 -5.75 -14.91
C GLN A 283 8.03 -7.05 -14.10
N GLU A 284 9.18 -7.71 -14.02
CA GLU A 284 9.38 -8.93 -13.22
C GLU A 284 9.25 -8.62 -11.73
N PHE A 285 9.89 -7.56 -11.25
CA PHE A 285 9.75 -7.09 -9.87
C PHE A 285 8.28 -6.81 -9.52
N ARG A 286 7.55 -6.09 -10.38
CA ARG A 286 6.13 -5.83 -10.17
C ARG A 286 5.32 -7.12 -10.09
N GLN A 287 5.52 -8.07 -11.01
CA GLN A 287 4.80 -9.34 -10.99
C GLN A 287 5.07 -10.14 -9.70
N GLN A 288 6.35 -10.23 -9.30
CA GLN A 288 6.77 -10.86 -8.05
C GLN A 288 6.09 -10.20 -6.84
N LEU A 289 6.10 -8.87 -6.78
CA LEU A 289 5.54 -8.14 -5.65
C LEU A 289 4.01 -8.30 -5.56
N LEU A 290 3.30 -8.30 -6.68
CA LEU A 290 1.84 -8.53 -6.71
C LEU A 290 1.46 -9.94 -6.26
N GLN A 291 2.25 -10.94 -6.66
CA GLN A 291 2.10 -12.30 -6.17
C GLN A 291 2.28 -12.33 -4.65
N LYS A 292 3.34 -11.70 -4.13
CA LYS A 292 3.63 -11.67 -2.69
C LYS A 292 2.59 -10.89 -1.89
N PHE A 293 2.04 -9.79 -2.42
CA PHE A 293 0.90 -9.11 -1.78
C PHE A 293 -0.34 -9.99 -1.64
N THR A 294 -0.62 -10.83 -2.64
CA THR A 294 -1.74 -11.77 -2.61
C THR A 294 -1.46 -12.93 -1.65
N GLU A 295 -0.27 -13.52 -1.74
CA GLU A 295 0.17 -14.63 -0.88
C GLU A 295 0.14 -14.24 0.60
N TYR A 296 0.63 -13.05 0.92
CA TYR A 296 0.71 -12.52 2.27
C TYR A 296 -0.58 -11.87 2.77
N ARG A 297 -1.60 -11.76 1.90
CA ARG A 297 -2.89 -11.14 2.21
C ARG A 297 -2.73 -9.71 2.73
N CYS A 298 -1.86 -8.92 2.10
CA CYS A 298 -1.56 -7.55 2.53
C CYS A 298 -2.80 -6.66 2.62
N LEU A 299 -3.74 -6.81 1.68
CA LEU A 299 -4.96 -6.02 1.67
C LEU A 299 -5.92 -6.43 2.81
N ASP A 300 -6.03 -7.73 3.12
CA ASP A 300 -6.77 -8.20 4.30
C ASP A 300 -6.19 -7.57 5.59
N TRP A 301 -4.86 -7.57 5.73
CA TRP A 301 -4.18 -6.98 6.88
C TRP A 301 -4.47 -5.48 7.03
N MET A 302 -4.40 -4.71 5.94
CA MET A 302 -4.76 -3.29 5.98
C MET A 302 -6.20 -3.07 6.41
N PHE A 303 -7.15 -3.86 5.88
CA PHE A 303 -8.56 -3.80 6.30
C PHE A 303 -8.72 -4.08 7.79
N GLU A 304 -8.15 -5.18 8.28
CA GLU A 304 -8.22 -5.58 9.69
C GLU A 304 -7.71 -4.46 10.61
N GLN A 305 -6.53 -3.92 10.31
CA GLN A 305 -5.92 -2.90 11.15
C GLN A 305 -6.69 -1.58 11.10
N VAL A 306 -7.13 -1.12 9.93
CA VAL A 306 -7.92 0.12 9.84
C VAL A 306 -9.27 -0.04 10.53
N LYS A 307 -9.99 -1.16 10.33
CA LYS A 307 -11.25 -1.44 11.04
C LYS A 307 -11.05 -1.47 12.55
N LEU A 308 -9.99 -2.12 13.04
CA LEU A 308 -9.68 -2.21 14.46
C LEU A 308 -9.56 -0.82 15.10
N GLN A 309 -8.93 0.15 14.41
CA GLN A 309 -8.78 1.52 14.92
C GLN A 309 -10.08 2.33 14.79
N ALA A 310 -10.80 2.18 13.68
CA ALA A 310 -12.06 2.88 13.43
C ALA A 310 -13.15 2.49 14.45
N CYS A 311 -13.23 1.21 14.81
CA CYS A 311 -14.30 0.66 15.65
C CYS A 311 -13.99 0.66 17.16
N ARG A 312 -12.86 1.21 17.62
CA ARG A 312 -12.43 1.17 19.04
C ARG A 312 -13.46 1.67 20.05
N ASN A 313 -14.21 2.69 19.66
CA ASN A 313 -15.17 3.38 20.54
C ASN A 313 -16.61 2.92 20.34
N PHE A 314 -16.85 1.97 19.43
CA PHE A 314 -18.16 1.37 19.22
C PHE A 314 -18.14 -0.06 19.78
N PRO A 315 -18.44 -0.25 21.08
CA PRO A 315 -18.70 -1.58 21.59
C PRO A 315 -19.94 -2.12 20.86
N ASN A 316 -19.74 -3.10 19.99
CA ASN A 316 -20.77 -3.88 19.29
C ASN A 316 -21.91 -3.06 18.67
N LEU A 317 -21.75 -2.66 17.41
CA LEU A 317 -22.87 -2.40 16.50
C LEU A 317 -23.53 -3.70 15.98
N GLU A 318 -23.20 -4.85 16.56
CA GLU A 318 -23.68 -6.19 16.15
C GLU A 318 -24.97 -6.64 16.86
N SER A 319 -25.70 -5.70 17.48
CA SER A 319 -26.97 -6.00 18.16
C SER A 319 -28.14 -5.15 17.67
N GLU A 320 -28.32 -5.03 16.36
CA GLU A 320 -29.61 -4.76 15.71
C GLU A 320 -29.77 -5.54 14.40
#